data_AF-Q9KYA2-F1
#
_entry.id   AF-Q9KYA2-F1
#
_cell.length_a   1.000
_cell.length_b   1.000
_cell.length_c   1.000
_cell.angle_alpha   90.00
_cell.angle_beta   90.00
_cell.angle_gamma   90.00
#
_symmetry.space_group_name_H-M   'P 1'
#
loop_
_entity.id
_entity.type
_entity.pdbx_description
1 polymer ?
#
loop_
_entity_poly.entity_id
_entity_poly.type
_entity_poly.pdbx_seq_one_letter_code
_entity_poly.pdbx_strand_id
1 'polypeptide(L)'
;MSFLKFAEAEVKDMAAKLETSGGHMKSASKEMKSADTKQVGHSGLESACDDFADSWDYGFGQLSKITKGVSKFANKAAEEFAELDQKLYDELRKAREEKGEK
;
A
#
# COMPACT_ATOMS: atom_id res chain seq x y z
N MET A 1 5.92 -6.42 -21.67
CA MET A 1 5.67 -6.37 -20.21
C MET A 1 4.23 -6.77 -19.97
N SER A 2 3.94 -7.67 -19.03
CA SER A 2 2.56 -8.08 -18.72
C SER A 2 1.81 -6.94 -18.01
N PHE A 3 0.55 -6.70 -18.37
CA PHE A 3 -0.37 -5.77 -17.70
C PHE A 3 -0.40 -5.96 -16.17
N LEU A 4 -0.19 -7.20 -15.71
CA LEU A 4 -0.22 -7.56 -14.30
C LEU A 4 1.03 -7.10 -13.54
N LYS A 5 2.23 -7.16 -14.15
CA LYS A 5 3.45 -6.58 -13.55
C LYS A 5 3.36 -5.06 -13.44
N PHE A 6 2.66 -4.43 -14.39
CA PHE A 6 2.38 -3.00 -14.34
C PHE A 6 1.40 -2.67 -13.20
N ALA A 7 0.31 -3.41 -13.06
CA ALA A 7 -0.66 -3.21 -11.96
C ALA A 7 -0.04 -3.44 -10.57
N GLU A 8 0.83 -4.44 -10.42
CA GLU A 8 1.59 -4.68 -9.19
C GLU A 8 2.48 -3.48 -8.82
N ALA A 9 3.20 -2.92 -9.80
CA ALA A 9 4.08 -1.77 -9.59
C ALA A 9 3.29 -0.51 -9.17
N GLU A 10 2.16 -0.24 -9.82
CA GLU A 10 1.28 0.90 -9.48
C GLU A 10 0.71 0.79 -8.05
N VAL A 11 0.29 -0.41 -7.62
CA VAL A 11 -0.18 -0.65 -6.24
C VAL A 11 0.93 -0.41 -5.22
N LYS A 12 2.16 -0.86 -5.52
CA LYS A 12 3.33 -0.64 -4.64
C LYS A 12 3.70 0.83 -4.55
N ASP A 13 3.66 1.57 -5.66
CA ASP A 13 3.95 3.01 -5.68
C ASP A 13 2.89 3.82 -4.91
N MET A 14 1.60 3.52 -5.11
CA MET A 14 0.51 4.13 -4.35
C MET A 14 0.67 3.87 -2.85
N ALA A 15 1.10 2.67 -2.47
CA ALA A 15 1.35 2.33 -1.07
C ALA A 15 2.44 3.19 -0.43
N ALA A 16 3.57 3.33 -1.10
CA ALA A 16 4.70 4.12 -0.64
C ALA A 16 4.35 5.62 -0.51
N LYS A 17 3.57 6.16 -1.48
CA LYS A 17 3.09 7.55 -1.44
C LYS A 17 2.16 7.81 -0.26
N LEU A 18 1.24 6.89 0.01
CA LEU A 18 0.35 6.99 1.17
C LEU A 18 1.13 6.96 2.48
N GLU A 19 2.08 6.05 2.62
CA GLU A 19 2.93 5.95 3.81
C GLU A 19 3.75 7.23 4.05
N THR A 20 4.33 7.78 2.98
CA THR A 20 5.08 9.04 3.02
C THR A 20 4.19 10.21 3.45
N SER A 21 3.01 10.36 2.84
CA SER A 21 2.04 11.41 3.16
C SER A 21 1.62 11.39 4.64
N GLY A 22 1.33 10.22 5.19
CA GLY A 22 1.01 10.10 6.62
C GLY A 22 2.18 10.43 7.53
N GLY A 23 3.41 10.08 7.13
CA GLY A 23 4.62 10.50 7.84
C GLY A 23 4.78 12.02 7.91
N HIS A 24 4.60 12.72 6.78
CA HIS A 24 4.66 14.19 6.73
C HIS A 24 3.60 14.85 7.62
N MET A 25 2.34 14.37 7.57
CA MET A 25 1.27 14.93 8.40
C MET A 25 1.46 14.64 9.90
N LYS A 26 2.01 13.49 10.27
CA LYS A 26 2.37 13.20 11.67
C LYS A 26 3.44 14.16 12.19
N SER A 27 4.45 14.44 11.37
CA SER A 27 5.47 15.44 11.70
C SER A 27 4.87 16.85 11.82
N ALA A 28 4.01 17.26 10.87
CA ALA A 28 3.34 18.55 10.90
C ALA A 28 2.43 18.72 12.13
N SER A 29 1.68 17.68 12.51
CA SER A 29 0.86 17.68 13.73
C SER A 29 1.72 17.83 14.99
N LYS A 30 2.85 17.11 15.06
CA LYS A 30 3.80 17.24 16.17
C LYS A 30 4.43 18.63 16.23
N GLU A 31 4.79 19.19 15.08
CA GLU A 31 5.30 20.56 14.96
C GLU A 31 4.25 21.57 15.41
N MET A 32 2.98 21.41 15.03
CA MET A 32 1.86 22.24 15.51
C MET A 32 1.68 22.16 17.03
N LYS A 33 1.75 20.97 17.66
CA LYS A 33 1.73 20.84 19.13
C LYS A 33 2.91 21.58 19.79
N SER A 34 4.07 21.58 19.13
CA SER A 34 5.27 22.25 19.64
C SER A 34 5.33 23.75 19.36
N ALA A 35 4.61 24.21 18.32
CA ALA A 35 4.51 25.59 17.90
C ALA A 35 3.54 26.36 18.82
N ASP A 36 4.09 26.73 19.97
CA ASP A 36 3.67 27.82 20.86
C ASP A 36 2.27 27.79 21.46
N THR A 37 2.01 26.78 22.29
CA THR A 37 1.01 26.82 23.36
C THR A 37 1.28 27.89 24.43
N LYS A 38 2.40 28.65 24.36
CA LYS A 38 2.76 29.71 25.32
C LYS A 38 2.38 31.11 24.84
N GLN A 39 1.96 31.31 23.58
CA GLN A 39 1.53 32.61 23.05
C GLN A 39 0.02 32.78 22.86
N VAL A 40 -0.75 31.69 22.79
CA VAL A 40 -2.21 31.78 22.59
C VAL A 40 -2.90 30.94 23.64
N GLY A 41 -3.48 31.61 24.64
CA GLY A 41 -4.37 30.96 25.60
C GLY A 41 -5.60 30.42 24.88
N HIS A 42 -5.64 29.12 24.61
CA HIS A 42 -6.89 28.41 24.36
C HIS A 42 -6.66 26.91 24.51
N SER A 43 -6.98 26.37 25.69
CA SER A 43 -7.05 24.92 25.94
C SER A 43 -7.87 24.16 24.88
N GLY A 44 -8.84 24.82 24.23
CA GLY A 44 -9.59 24.26 23.11
C GLY A 44 -8.77 24.06 21.82
N LEU A 45 -7.75 24.90 21.56
CA LEU A 45 -6.87 24.73 20.41
C LEU A 45 -5.92 23.55 20.62
N GLU A 46 -5.38 23.40 21.84
CA GLU A 46 -4.56 22.25 22.21
C GLU A 46 -5.36 20.96 22.12
N SER A 47 -6.57 20.92 22.70
CA SER A 47 -7.48 19.77 22.61
C SER A 47 -7.83 19.43 21.15
N ALA A 48 -8.14 20.43 20.31
CA ALA A 48 -8.45 20.20 18.91
C ALA A 48 -7.24 19.68 18.11
N CYS A 49 -6.03 20.13 18.44
CA CYS A 49 -4.80 19.62 17.85
C CYS A 49 -4.49 18.18 18.29
N ASP A 50 -4.77 17.86 19.56
CA ASP A 50 -4.65 16.50 20.09
C ASP A 50 -5.66 15.55 19.43
N ASP A 51 -6.94 15.91 19.40
CA ASP A 51 -8.00 15.12 18.75
C ASP A 51 -7.73 14.92 17.25
N PHE A 52 -7.23 15.95 16.57
CA PHE A 52 -6.81 15.85 15.18
C PHE A 52 -5.62 14.89 15.02
N ALA A 53 -4.60 15.00 15.89
CA ALA A 53 -3.44 14.11 15.85
C ALA A 53 -3.83 12.64 16.03
N ASP A 54 -4.70 12.36 17.00
CA ASP A 54 -5.10 11.00 17.35
C ASP A 54 -6.01 10.39 16.27
N SER A 55 -7.00 11.15 15.79
CA SER A 55 -7.88 10.70 14.71
C SER A 55 -7.10 10.48 13.40
N TRP A 56 -6.09 11.32 13.13
CA TRP A 56 -5.22 11.16 11.99
C TRP A 56 -4.32 9.93 12.12
N ASP A 57 -3.66 9.70 13.26
CA ASP A 57 -2.82 8.51 13.47
C ASP A 57 -3.65 7.22 13.32
N TYR A 58 -4.89 7.22 13.83
CA TYR A 58 -5.83 6.12 13.62
C TYR A 58 -6.21 5.93 12.15
N GLY A 59 -6.65 6.99 11.46
CA GLY A 59 -7.05 6.94 10.05
C GLY A 59 -5.90 6.50 9.15
N PHE A 60 -4.70 7.01 9.40
CA PHE A 60 -3.49 6.60 8.72
C PHE A 60 -3.14 5.14 8.99
N GLY A 61 -3.25 4.67 10.24
CA GLY A 61 -3.08 3.27 10.59
C GLY A 61 -4.04 2.34 9.82
N GLN A 62 -5.29 2.74 9.65
CA GLN A 62 -6.27 1.99 8.84
C GLN A 62 -5.91 2.00 7.35
N LEU A 63 -5.56 3.17 6.80
CA LEU A 63 -5.10 3.29 5.40
C LEU A 63 -3.86 2.42 5.13
N SER A 64 -2.87 2.44 6.03
CA SER A 64 -1.67 1.59 5.92
C SER A 64 -2.02 0.10 5.90
N LYS A 65 -2.95 -0.35 6.76
CA LYS A 65 -3.42 -1.74 6.78
C LYS A 65 -4.11 -2.14 5.47
N ILE A 66 -5.02 -1.32 4.96
CA ILE A 66 -5.73 -1.58 3.70
C ILE A 66 -4.73 -1.68 2.57
N THR A 67 -3.85 -0.69 2.45
CA THR A 67 -2.80 -0.63 1.43
C THR A 67 -1.88 -1.86 1.47
N LYS A 68 -1.43 -2.29 2.66
CA LYS A 68 -0.67 -3.54 2.83
C LYS A 68 -1.48 -4.76 2.38
N GLY A 69 -2.77 -4.80 2.68
CA GLY A 69 -3.70 -5.84 2.22
C GLY A 69 -3.80 -5.90 0.69
N VAL A 70 -3.98 -4.76 0.02
CA VAL A 70 -4.04 -4.65 -1.44
C VAL A 70 -2.71 -5.08 -2.07
N SER A 71 -1.57 -4.66 -1.51
CA SER A 71 -0.24 -5.10 -1.97
C SER A 71 -0.05 -6.61 -1.83
N LYS A 72 -0.45 -7.20 -0.70
CA LYS A 72 -0.40 -8.65 -0.50
C LYS A 72 -1.29 -9.40 -1.49
N PHE A 73 -2.51 -8.91 -1.72
CA PHE A 73 -3.42 -9.47 -2.71
C PHE A 73 -2.82 -9.42 -4.12
N ALA A 74 -2.28 -8.26 -4.52
CA ALA A 74 -1.66 -8.08 -5.83
C ALA A 74 -0.47 -9.04 -6.04
N ASN A 75 0.43 -9.17 -5.04
CA ASN A 75 1.54 -10.12 -5.10
C ASN A 75 1.03 -11.55 -5.25
N LYS A 76 0.04 -11.97 -4.45
CA LYS A 76 -0.51 -13.32 -4.52
C LYS A 76 -1.19 -13.61 -5.86
N ALA A 77 -1.94 -12.63 -6.39
CA ALA A 77 -2.52 -12.76 -7.72
C ALA A 77 -1.44 -12.93 -8.79
N ALA A 78 -0.35 -12.14 -8.74
CA ALA A 78 0.77 -12.26 -9.67
C ALA A 78 1.45 -13.63 -9.60
N GLU A 79 1.65 -14.18 -8.40
CA GLU A 79 2.20 -15.53 -8.19
C GLU A 79 1.30 -16.61 -8.81
N GLU A 80 0.01 -16.64 -8.48
CA GLU A 80 -0.95 -17.63 -8.98
C GLU A 80 -1.06 -17.59 -10.52
N PHE A 81 -1.05 -16.40 -11.12
CA PHE A 81 -1.04 -16.27 -12.57
C PHE A 81 0.26 -16.75 -13.22
N ALA A 82 1.42 -16.45 -12.62
CA ALA A 82 2.70 -16.96 -13.11
C ALA A 82 2.76 -18.49 -13.07
N GLU A 83 2.24 -19.11 -12.00
CA GLU A 83 2.11 -20.55 -11.91
C GLU A 83 1.17 -21.13 -12.98
N LEU A 84 0.04 -20.46 -13.24
CA LEU A 84 -0.93 -20.89 -14.24
C LEU A 84 -0.34 -20.81 -15.66
N ASP A 85 0.38 -19.72 -15.97
CA ASP A 85 1.10 -19.56 -17.23
C ASP A 85 2.15 -20.65 -17.41
N GLN A 86 2.92 -20.98 -16.36
CA GLN A 86 3.92 -22.04 -16.41
C GLN A 86 3.29 -23.42 -16.63
N LYS A 87 2.19 -23.73 -15.91
CA LYS A 87 1.44 -24.99 -16.10
C LYS A 87 0.92 -25.11 -17.52
N LEU A 88 0.35 -24.04 -18.06
CA LEU A 88 -0.13 -24.02 -19.44
C LEU A 88 1.01 -24.25 -20.44
N TYR A 89 2.15 -23.58 -20.25
CA TYR A 89 3.34 -23.78 -21.08
C TYR A 89 3.81 -25.24 -21.07
N ASP A 90 3.90 -25.85 -19.88
CA ASP A 90 4.35 -27.23 -19.72
C ASP A 90 3.41 -28.23 -20.39
N GLU A 91 2.10 -28.06 -20.25
CA GLU A 91 1.10 -28.91 -20.91
C GLU A 91 1.13 -28.75 -22.43
N LEU A 92 1.28 -27.53 -22.95
CA LEU A 92 1.44 -27.30 -24.39
C LEU A 92 2.73 -27.92 -24.93
N ARG A 93 3.82 -27.89 -24.16
CA ARG A 93 5.10 -28.53 -24.52
C ARG A 93 4.95 -30.04 -24.60
N LYS A 94 4.38 -30.68 -23.57
CA LYS A 94 4.10 -32.12 -23.56
C LYS A 94 3.25 -32.54 -24.75
N ALA A 95 2.15 -31.84 -25.00
CA ALA A 95 1.25 -32.14 -26.12
C ALA A 95 1.93 -32.02 -27.49
N ARG A 96 2.94 -31.15 -27.62
CA ARG A 96 3.75 -31.02 -28.85
C ARG A 96 4.73 -32.19 -28.99
N GLU A 97 5.35 -32.62 -27.90
CA GLU A 97 6.27 -33.76 -27.88
C GLU A 97 5.53 -35.06 -28.24
N GLU A 98 4.35 -35.30 -27.64
CA GLU A 98 3.49 -36.45 -27.96
C GLU A 98 2.96 -36.47 -29.41
N LYS A 99 2.84 -35.30 -30.04
CA LYS A 99 2.47 -35.18 -31.47
C LYS A 99 3.65 -35.34 -32.42
N GLY A 100 4.89 -35.15 -31.96
CA GLY A 100 6.11 -35.30 -32.75
C GLY A 100 6.66 -36.73 -32.75
N GLU A 101 6.23 -37.56 -31.80
CA GLU A 101 6.60 -39.00 -31.70
C GLU A 101 5.61 -39.94 -32.44
N LYS A 102 4.61 -39.39 -33.14
CA LYS A 102 3.74 -40.12 -34.09
C LYS A 102 4.10 -39.77 -35.52
#